data_AF-A0A2I1DKE5-F1
#
_entry.id   AF-A0A2I1DKE5-F1
#
_cell.length_a   1.000
_cell.length_b   1.000
_cell.length_c   1.000
_cell.angle_alpha   90.00
_cell.angle_beta   90.00
_cell.angle_gamma   90.00
#
_symmetry.space_group_name_H-M   'P 1'
#
loop_
_entity.id
_entity.type
_entity.pdbx_description
1 polymer ?
#
loop_
_entity_poly.entity_id
_entity_poly.type
_entity_poly.pdbx_seq_one_letter_code
_entity_poly.pdbx_strand_id
1 'polypeptide(L)'
;MATEQEKIRIGQLLLQSGFISPEQLERALSHQHAGGERLGKLLIAEGLVSEQDLALGLTRQARLRHDDRKLKSARLLAGSTEKLRMDLEKQSLDMLKEWQQRVPRMPDREGGGERKKRDAALRQAMDFPRSLIIASEAVEKAKRKGDPGRLRRLLSVLKQIEKDFDAFRQVMAGASPHPVHEWVARWQFLQECGKDIQRACV
;
A
#
# COMPACT_ATOMS: atom_id res chain seq x y z
N MET A 1 15.02 -1.93 -27.59
CA MET A 1 15.37 -2.99 -26.62
C MET A 1 15.93 -2.32 -25.38
N ALA A 2 15.16 -2.24 -24.29
CA ALA A 2 15.61 -1.68 -23.01
C ALA A 2 14.76 -2.27 -21.88
N THR A 3 15.00 -3.55 -21.56
CA THR A 3 14.39 -4.24 -20.42
C THR A 3 15.43 -5.03 -19.63
N GLU A 4 16.66 -4.50 -19.55
CA GLU A 4 17.52 -4.82 -18.43
C GLU A 4 17.30 -3.76 -17.36
N GLN A 5 16.83 -4.19 -16.20
CA GLN A 5 16.80 -3.43 -14.96
C GLN A 5 18.01 -2.47 -14.92
N GLU A 6 17.78 -1.15 -14.80
CA GLU A 6 18.85 -0.17 -14.61
C GLU A 6 19.61 -0.48 -13.31
N LYS A 7 20.52 -1.45 -13.39
CA LYS A 7 21.45 -1.79 -12.33
C LYS A 7 22.39 -0.60 -12.26
N ILE A 8 22.21 0.22 -11.24
CA ILE A 8 23.10 1.34 -10.93
C ILE A 8 24.55 0.84 -11.01
N ARG A 9 25.32 1.35 -11.97
CA ARG A 9 26.71 0.95 -12.28
C ARG A 9 27.69 1.84 -11.52
N ILE A 10 28.76 1.26 -10.98
CA ILE A 10 29.74 2.01 -10.19
C ILE A 10 30.51 3.02 -11.05
N GLY A 11 30.88 2.66 -12.28
CA GLY A 11 31.59 3.57 -13.20
C GLY A 11 30.79 4.85 -13.50
N GLN A 12 29.49 4.72 -13.77
CA GLN A 12 28.63 5.90 -13.96
C GLN A 12 28.48 6.73 -12.68
N LEU A 13 28.44 6.11 -11.50
CA LEU A 13 28.41 6.85 -10.23
C LEU A 13 29.71 7.60 -9.98
N LEU A 14 30.86 6.99 -10.27
CA LEU A 14 32.17 7.63 -10.14
C LEU A 14 32.30 8.81 -11.11
N LEU A 15 31.82 8.64 -12.35
CA LEU A 15 31.74 9.71 -13.35
C LEU A 15 30.84 10.86 -12.86
N GLN A 16 29.62 10.57 -12.40
CA GLN A 16 28.68 11.58 -11.88
C GLN A 16 29.19 12.29 -10.62
N SER A 17 30.02 11.63 -9.83
CA SER A 17 30.69 12.21 -8.67
C SER A 17 31.93 13.03 -9.02
N GLY A 18 32.36 13.03 -10.29
CA GLY A 18 33.55 13.75 -10.74
C GLY A 18 34.88 13.07 -10.40
N PHE A 19 34.86 11.80 -9.96
CA PHE A 19 36.08 11.06 -9.64
C PHE A 19 36.83 10.59 -10.89
N ILE A 20 36.12 10.40 -12.01
CA ILE A 20 36.69 9.99 -13.30
C ILE A 20 36.03 10.78 -14.42
N SER A 21 36.74 10.97 -15.53
CA SER A 21 36.21 11.55 -16.77
C SER A 21 35.52 10.49 -17.65
N PRO A 22 34.70 10.88 -18.64
CA PRO A 22 34.11 9.95 -19.59
C PRO A 22 35.17 9.10 -20.32
N GLU A 23 36.28 9.72 -20.73
CA GLU A 23 37.37 9.08 -21.47
C GLU A 23 38.10 8.07 -20.58
N GLN A 24 38.31 8.40 -19.30
CA GLN A 24 38.90 7.50 -18.31
C GLN A 24 37.99 6.29 -18.05
N LEU A 25 36.67 6.51 -17.98
CA LEU A 25 35.71 5.42 -17.83
C LEU A 25 35.70 4.49 -19.06
N GLU A 26 35.72 5.04 -20.27
CA GLU A 26 35.75 4.25 -21.51
C GLU A 26 37.03 3.39 -21.63
N ARG A 27 38.18 3.98 -21.30
CA ARG A 27 39.46 3.28 -21.28
C ARG A 27 39.44 2.13 -20.27
N ALA A 28 39.00 2.40 -19.04
CA ALA A 28 38.90 1.40 -18.00
C ALA A 28 37.89 0.29 -18.35
N LEU A 29 36.78 0.60 -19.03
CA LEU A 29 35.83 -0.40 -19.51
C LEU A 29 36.43 -1.29 -20.62
N SER A 30 37.20 -0.71 -21.53
CA SER A 30 37.90 -1.45 -22.60
C SER A 30 38.92 -2.43 -22.01
N HIS A 31 39.71 -1.98 -21.03
CA HIS A 31 40.65 -2.81 -20.29
C HIS A 31 39.95 -3.90 -19.47
N GLN A 32 38.84 -3.57 -18.79
CA GLN A 32 38.03 -4.55 -18.06
C GLN A 32 37.49 -5.66 -18.99
N HIS A 33 37.08 -5.31 -20.22
CA HIS A 33 36.55 -6.29 -21.17
C HIS A 33 37.63 -7.27 -21.64
N ALA A 34 38.87 -6.81 -21.83
CA ALA A 34 39.98 -7.64 -22.24
C ALA A 34 40.54 -8.52 -21.10
N GLY A 35 40.57 -8.00 -19.87
CA GLY A 35 41.21 -8.66 -18.72
C GLY A 35 40.28 -9.39 -17.76
N GLY A 36 38.96 -9.13 -17.79
CA GLY A 36 37.98 -9.75 -16.88
C GLY A 36 38.03 -9.23 -15.43
N GLU A 37 38.85 -8.23 -15.13
CA GLU A 37 38.99 -7.68 -13.78
C GLU A 37 37.79 -6.84 -13.34
N ARG A 38 37.67 -6.56 -12.04
CA ARG A 38 36.64 -5.64 -11.53
C ARG A 38 37.05 -4.19 -11.82
N LEU A 39 36.18 -3.43 -12.49
CA LEU A 39 36.39 -2.02 -12.84
C LEU A 39 36.97 -1.18 -11.69
N GLY A 40 36.43 -1.34 -10.47
CA GLY A 40 36.94 -0.60 -9.31
C GLY A 40 38.40 -0.91 -8.95
N LYS A 41 38.84 -2.17 -9.08
CA LYS A 41 40.24 -2.54 -8.85
C LYS A 41 41.15 -1.95 -9.92
N LEU A 42 40.70 -2.01 -11.17
CA LEU A 42 41.41 -1.42 -12.30
C LEU A 42 41.59 0.09 -12.14
N LEU A 43 40.53 0.81 -11.75
CA LEU A 43 40.58 2.26 -11.51
C LEU A 43 41.55 2.64 -10.39
N ILE A 44 41.70 1.82 -9.36
CA ILE A 44 42.71 2.01 -8.30
C ILE A 44 44.12 1.73 -8.85
N ALA A 45 44.29 0.63 -9.59
CA ALA A 45 45.58 0.24 -10.16
C ALA A 45 46.11 1.28 -11.16
N GLU A 46 45.23 1.93 -11.91
CA GLU A 46 45.57 3.02 -12.84
C GLU A 46 45.75 4.39 -12.13
N GLY A 47 45.59 4.44 -10.80
CA GLY A 47 45.75 5.67 -10.01
C GLY A 47 44.65 6.71 -10.25
N LEU A 48 43.54 6.31 -10.90
CA LEU A 48 42.45 7.21 -11.27
C LEU A 48 41.52 7.51 -10.09
N VAL A 49 41.40 6.58 -9.14
CA VAL A 49 40.49 6.67 -8.00
C VAL A 49 41.18 6.07 -6.77
N SER A 50 41.07 6.71 -5.60
CA SER A 50 41.58 6.14 -4.36
C SER A 50 40.67 5.01 -3.82
N GLU A 51 41.19 4.16 -2.93
CA GLU A 51 40.36 3.17 -2.23
C GLU A 51 39.20 3.81 -1.47
N GLN A 52 39.43 5.01 -0.90
CA GLN A 52 38.42 5.76 -0.16
C GLN A 52 37.31 6.26 -1.09
N ASP A 53 37.65 6.81 -2.25
CA ASP A 53 36.68 7.30 -3.24
C ASP A 53 35.83 6.15 -3.80
N LEU A 54 36.46 4.99 -4.07
CA LEU A 54 35.76 3.79 -4.47
C LEU A 54 34.80 3.32 -3.38
N ALA A 55 35.23 3.31 -2.11
CA ALA A 55 34.39 2.93 -0.98
C ALA A 55 33.17 3.85 -0.81
N LEU A 56 33.35 5.18 -1.00
CA LEU A 56 32.25 6.15 -1.02
C LEU A 56 31.27 5.88 -2.18
N GLY A 57 31.79 5.64 -3.38
CA GLY A 57 30.99 5.30 -4.55
C GLY A 57 30.17 4.01 -4.36
N LEU A 58 30.78 2.97 -3.78
CA LEU A 58 30.10 1.70 -3.47
C LEU A 58 29.04 1.87 -2.39
N THR A 59 29.30 2.67 -1.36
CA THR A 59 28.31 2.99 -0.32
C THR A 59 27.10 3.71 -0.91
N ARG A 60 27.35 4.71 -1.78
CA ARG A 60 26.29 5.42 -2.53
C ARG A 60 25.51 4.46 -3.41
N GLN A 61 26.17 3.57 -4.14
CA GLN A 61 25.54 2.55 -4.96
C GLN A 61 24.62 1.63 -4.14
N ALA A 62 25.10 1.16 -2.99
CA ALA A 62 24.33 0.28 -2.10
C ALA A 62 23.07 0.97 -1.58
N ARG A 63 23.16 2.24 -1.19
CA ARG A 63 22.02 3.05 -0.75
C ARG A 63 20.98 3.22 -1.85
N LEU A 64 21.39 3.61 -3.06
CA LEU A 64 20.49 3.79 -4.19
C LEU A 64 19.77 2.48 -4.57
N ARG A 65 20.48 1.34 -4.53
CA ARG A 65 19.88 0.01 -4.76
C ARG A 65 18.87 -0.35 -3.68
N HIS A 66 19.16 -0.02 -2.43
CA HIS A 66 18.25 -0.24 -1.32
C HIS A 66 16.97 0.59 -1.49
N ASP A 67 17.09 1.88 -1.85
CA ASP A 67 15.96 2.78 -2.05
C ASP A 67 15.08 2.35 -3.24
N ASP A 68 15.70 1.92 -4.36
CA ASP A 68 14.98 1.35 -5.51
C ASP A 68 14.19 0.09 -5.11
N ARG A 69 14.79 -0.81 -4.33
CA ARG A 69 14.09 -2.00 -3.79
C ARG A 69 12.90 -1.62 -2.90
N LYS A 70 13.07 -0.63 -2.02
CA LYS A 70 11.96 -0.14 -1.16
C LYS A 70 10.83 0.42 -2.01
N LEU A 71 11.15 1.22 -3.03
CA LEU A 71 10.16 1.82 -3.92
C LEU A 71 9.39 0.75 -4.71
N LYS A 72 10.09 -0.25 -5.26
CA LYS A 72 9.47 -1.41 -5.94
C LYS A 72 8.56 -2.19 -5.00
N SER A 73 9.03 -2.50 -3.79
CA SER A 73 8.23 -3.18 -2.77
C SER A 73 6.99 -2.36 -2.40
N ALA A 74 7.12 -1.04 -2.23
CA ALA A 74 6.00 -0.16 -1.92
C ALA A 74 4.97 -0.13 -3.07
N ARG A 75 5.40 -0.05 -4.34
CA ARG A 75 4.49 -0.09 -5.49
C ARG A 75 3.68 -1.39 -5.55
N LEU A 76 4.33 -2.54 -5.36
CA LEU A 76 3.66 -3.85 -5.37
C LEU A 76 2.65 -3.99 -4.22
N LEU A 77 3.06 -3.59 -3.01
CA LEU A 77 2.18 -3.61 -1.84
C LEU A 77 1.00 -2.66 -2.03
N ALA A 78 1.23 -1.46 -2.56
CA ALA A 78 0.17 -0.49 -2.81
C ALA A 78 -0.88 -1.03 -3.79
N GLY A 79 -0.45 -1.65 -4.90
CA GLY A 79 -1.38 -2.28 -5.84
C GLY A 79 -2.22 -3.39 -5.21
N SER A 80 -1.60 -4.24 -4.39
CA SER A 80 -2.32 -5.31 -3.67
C SER A 80 -3.29 -4.78 -2.62
N THR A 81 -2.87 -3.74 -1.89
CA THR A 81 -3.68 -3.10 -0.83
C THR A 81 -4.88 -2.37 -1.43
N GLU A 82 -4.67 -1.63 -2.52
CA GLU A 82 -5.73 -0.90 -3.22
C GLU A 82 -6.76 -1.85 -3.81
N LYS A 83 -6.32 -2.95 -4.42
CA LYS A 83 -7.25 -3.98 -4.92
C LYS A 83 -8.16 -4.51 -3.80
N LEU A 84 -7.58 -4.95 -2.69
CA LEU A 84 -8.35 -5.47 -1.56
C LEU A 84 -9.31 -4.43 -0.98
N ARG A 85 -8.86 -3.17 -0.85
CA ARG A 85 -9.68 -2.04 -0.40
C ARG A 85 -10.89 -1.82 -1.32
N MET A 86 -10.69 -1.81 -2.64
CA MET A 86 -11.76 -1.67 -3.63
C MET A 86 -12.77 -2.82 -3.56
N ASP A 87 -12.28 -4.05 -3.40
CA ASP A 87 -13.13 -5.23 -3.29
C ASP A 87 -14.00 -5.16 -2.01
N LEU A 88 -13.41 -4.80 -0.87
CA LEU A 88 -14.13 -4.56 0.38
C LEU A 88 -15.16 -3.41 0.28
N GLU A 89 -14.78 -2.31 -0.37
CA GLU A 89 -15.67 -1.16 -0.56
C GLU A 89 -16.90 -1.57 -1.37
N LYS A 90 -16.67 -2.27 -2.49
CA LYS A 90 -17.75 -2.77 -3.33
C LYS A 90 -18.67 -3.73 -2.56
N GLN A 91 -18.10 -4.75 -1.90
CA GLN A 91 -18.89 -5.75 -1.18
C GLN A 91 -19.70 -5.14 -0.03
N SER A 92 -19.14 -4.15 0.68
CA SER A 92 -19.86 -3.46 1.75
C SER A 92 -21.00 -2.60 1.23
N LEU A 93 -20.81 -1.86 0.13
CA LEU A 93 -21.88 -1.09 -0.50
C LEU A 93 -22.99 -1.97 -1.07
N ASP A 94 -22.64 -3.07 -1.73
CA ASP A 94 -23.60 -4.02 -2.29
C ASP A 94 -24.46 -4.63 -1.16
N MET A 95 -23.83 -5.10 -0.08
CA MET A 95 -24.54 -5.63 1.09
C MET A 95 -25.47 -4.58 1.73
N LEU A 96 -25.00 -3.33 1.91
CA LEU A 96 -25.81 -2.27 2.49
C LEU A 96 -27.04 -1.95 1.63
N LYS A 97 -26.86 -1.95 0.31
CA LYS A 97 -27.94 -1.72 -0.65
C LYS A 97 -28.97 -2.86 -0.62
N GLU A 98 -28.52 -4.11 -0.61
CA GLU A 98 -29.39 -5.29 -0.47
C GLU A 98 -30.17 -5.26 0.84
N TRP A 99 -29.50 -4.93 1.95
CA TRP A 99 -30.13 -4.83 3.25
C TRP A 99 -31.19 -3.72 3.28
N GLN A 100 -30.89 -2.55 2.71
CA GLN A 100 -31.83 -1.44 2.63
C GLN A 100 -33.09 -1.79 1.81
N GLN A 101 -32.97 -2.66 0.81
CA GLN A 101 -34.12 -3.15 0.04
C GLN A 101 -34.98 -4.14 0.84
N ARG A 102 -34.38 -4.96 1.71
CA ARG A 102 -35.08 -5.92 2.57
C ARG A 102 -35.82 -5.26 3.74
N VAL A 103 -35.34 -4.12 4.23
CA VAL A 103 -35.95 -3.39 5.35
C VAL A 103 -37.13 -2.52 4.85
N PRO A 104 -38.37 -2.78 5.29
CA PRO A 104 -39.53 -1.97 4.87
C PRO A 104 -39.37 -0.49 5.23
N ARG A 105 -39.86 0.40 4.36
CA ARG A 105 -39.97 1.83 4.69
C ARG A 105 -41.05 2.02 5.76
N MET A 106 -40.62 2.15 7.02
CA MET A 106 -41.52 2.43 8.15
C MET A 106 -42.15 3.83 8.04
N PRO A 107 -43.50 3.96 8.17
CA PRO A 107 -44.21 5.23 8.13
C PRO A 107 -44.04 6.03 9.44
N ASP A 108 -44.27 7.35 9.38
CA ASP A 108 -44.00 8.30 10.46
C ASP A 108 -44.83 8.11 11.74
N ARG A 109 -45.82 7.22 11.72
CA ARG A 109 -46.76 6.99 12.83
C ARG A 109 -46.26 6.02 13.91
N GLU A 110 -45.12 5.34 13.74
CA GLU A 110 -44.58 4.43 14.76
C GLU A 110 -44.04 5.20 15.99
N GLY A 111 -44.84 5.25 17.05
CA GLY A 111 -44.59 5.94 18.32
C GLY A 111 -43.44 5.40 19.19
N GLY A 112 -42.45 4.68 18.65
CA GLY A 112 -41.37 4.02 19.40
C GLY A 112 -39.94 4.50 19.09
N GLY A 113 -39.78 5.47 18.18
CA GLY A 113 -38.45 5.96 17.75
C GLY A 113 -37.63 4.97 16.91
N GLU A 114 -38.23 3.86 16.48
CA GLU A 114 -37.56 2.79 15.70
C GLU A 114 -37.04 3.29 14.36
N ARG A 115 -37.77 4.18 13.68
CA ARG A 115 -37.30 4.89 12.48
C ARG A 115 -35.97 5.64 12.74
N LYS A 116 -35.88 6.39 13.84
CA LYS A 116 -34.65 7.14 14.19
C LYS A 116 -33.49 6.18 14.45
N LYS A 117 -33.75 5.05 15.15
CA LYS A 117 -32.74 4.01 15.40
C LYS A 117 -32.26 3.36 14.10
N ARG A 118 -33.18 3.01 13.20
CA ARG A 118 -32.86 2.50 11.85
C ARG A 118 -31.98 3.47 11.08
N ASP A 119 -32.40 4.72 10.96
CA ASP A 119 -31.70 5.72 10.16
C ASP A 119 -30.32 6.05 10.75
N ALA A 120 -30.20 6.07 12.08
CA ALA A 120 -28.91 6.23 12.76
C ALA A 120 -27.98 5.05 12.45
N ALA A 121 -28.46 3.80 12.55
CA ALA A 121 -27.66 2.62 12.27
C ALA A 121 -27.19 2.56 10.81
N LEU A 122 -28.05 2.90 9.85
CA LEU A 122 -27.65 2.96 8.43
C LEU A 122 -26.58 4.02 8.18
N ARG A 123 -26.68 5.19 8.84
CA ARG A 123 -25.64 6.23 8.74
C ARG A 123 -24.31 5.77 9.32
N GLN A 124 -24.37 5.09 10.47
CA GLN A 124 -23.20 4.52 11.14
C GLN A 124 -22.54 3.42 10.28
N ALA A 125 -23.34 2.58 9.63
CA ALA A 125 -22.83 1.55 8.74
C ALA A 125 -22.07 2.11 7.53
N MET A 126 -22.39 3.33 7.07
CA MET A 126 -21.66 4.03 6.01
C MET A 126 -20.25 4.50 6.43
N ASP A 127 -19.91 4.49 7.73
CA ASP A 127 -18.59 4.89 8.20
C ASP A 127 -17.49 3.93 7.71
N PHE A 128 -17.82 2.66 7.48
CA PHE A 128 -16.88 1.67 6.95
C PHE A 128 -16.48 1.94 5.49
N PRO A 129 -17.40 2.01 4.51
CA PRO A 129 -17.08 2.44 3.14
C PRO A 129 -16.33 3.76 3.08
N ARG A 130 -16.73 4.75 3.90
CA ARG A 130 -16.04 6.06 3.97
C ARG A 130 -14.59 5.92 4.44
N SER A 131 -14.34 5.06 5.43
CA SER A 131 -12.98 4.81 5.93
C SER A 131 -12.11 4.10 4.88
N LEU A 132 -12.71 3.23 4.05
CA LEU A 132 -12.02 2.64 2.89
C LEU A 132 -11.66 3.68 1.83
N ILE A 133 -12.48 4.71 1.60
CA ILE A 133 -12.12 5.82 0.70
C ILE A 133 -10.93 6.60 1.25
N ILE A 134 -10.95 6.92 2.55
CA ILE A 134 -9.83 7.60 3.24
C ILE A 134 -8.54 6.77 3.16
N ALA A 135 -8.65 5.44 3.25
CA ALA A 135 -7.51 4.54 3.14
C ALA A 135 -6.82 4.61 1.77
N SER A 136 -7.55 4.93 0.69
CA SER A 136 -6.97 5.11 -0.65
C SER A 136 -5.92 6.22 -0.67
N GLU A 137 -6.21 7.36 -0.01
CA GLU A 137 -5.25 8.46 0.10
C GLU A 137 -4.01 8.06 0.93
N ALA A 138 -4.21 7.30 2.01
CA ALA A 138 -3.11 6.77 2.82
C ALA A 138 -2.20 5.81 2.02
N VAL A 139 -2.77 4.94 1.18
CA VAL A 139 -2.04 4.04 0.27
C VAL A 139 -1.19 4.85 -0.71
N GLU A 140 -1.79 5.83 -1.39
CA GLU A 140 -1.07 6.66 -2.36
C GLU A 140 0.04 7.48 -1.71
N LYS A 141 -0.19 8.04 -0.51
CA LYS A 141 0.84 8.73 0.27
C LYS A 141 2.00 7.81 0.63
N ALA A 142 1.73 6.58 1.08
CA ALA A 142 2.77 5.61 1.44
C ALA A 142 3.55 5.12 0.20
N LYS A 143 2.87 4.90 -0.92
CA LYS A 143 3.47 4.55 -2.21
C LYS A 143 4.42 5.63 -2.71
N ARG A 144 4.01 6.90 -2.69
CA ARG A 144 4.86 8.04 -3.09
C ARG A 144 6.10 8.19 -2.20
N LYS A 145 5.96 7.93 -0.90
CA LYS A 145 7.08 7.95 0.06
C LYS A 145 8.00 6.74 -0.01
N GLY A 146 7.65 5.69 -0.76
CA GLY A 146 8.41 4.44 -0.76
C GLY A 146 8.43 3.75 0.61
N ASP A 147 7.31 3.80 1.35
CA ASP A 147 7.18 3.21 2.69
C ASP A 147 6.42 1.87 2.64
N PRO A 148 7.12 0.75 2.40
CA PRO A 148 6.48 -0.57 2.41
C PRO A 148 6.05 -1.01 3.82
N GLY A 149 6.56 -0.39 4.89
CA GLY A 149 6.17 -0.71 6.26
C GLY A 149 4.73 -0.30 6.54
N ARG A 150 4.38 0.94 6.19
CA ARG A 150 3.00 1.45 6.33
C ARG A 150 2.01 0.66 5.48
N LEU A 151 2.38 0.33 4.25
CA LEU A 151 1.54 -0.47 3.36
C LEU A 151 1.31 -1.90 3.89
N ARG A 152 2.34 -2.55 4.46
CA ARG A 152 2.16 -3.88 5.10
C ARG A 152 1.20 -3.84 6.27
N ARG A 153 1.29 -2.82 7.13
CA ARG A 153 0.37 -2.66 8.25
C ARG A 153 -1.07 -2.51 7.77
N LEU A 154 -1.30 -1.61 6.81
CA LEU A 154 -2.63 -1.39 6.25
C LEU A 154 -3.18 -2.65 5.56
N LEU A 155 -2.36 -3.33 4.74
CA LEU A 155 -2.74 -4.59 4.10
C LEU A 155 -3.11 -5.66 5.12
N SER A 156 -2.36 -5.77 6.22
CA SER A 156 -2.66 -6.72 7.29
C SER A 156 -4.01 -6.46 7.94
N VAL A 157 -4.32 -5.19 8.22
CA VAL A 157 -5.61 -4.77 8.78
C VAL A 157 -6.75 -5.06 7.81
N LEU A 158 -6.59 -4.71 6.53
CA LEU A 158 -7.62 -4.98 5.52
C LEU A 158 -7.86 -6.49 5.32
N LYS A 159 -6.83 -7.33 5.36
CA LYS A 159 -6.98 -8.79 5.29
C LYS A 159 -7.74 -9.37 6.49
N GLN A 160 -7.48 -8.85 7.68
CA GLN A 160 -8.21 -9.25 8.87
C GLN A 160 -9.68 -8.85 8.75
N ILE A 161 -9.94 -7.61 8.33
CA ILE A 161 -11.30 -7.11 8.07
C ILE A 161 -12.01 -7.93 7.00
N GLU A 162 -11.35 -8.30 5.89
CA GLU A 162 -11.95 -9.14 4.84
C GLU A 162 -12.46 -10.47 5.41
N LYS A 163 -11.63 -11.16 6.18
CA LYS A 163 -12.01 -12.41 6.85
C LYS A 163 -13.20 -12.23 7.79
N ASP A 164 -13.17 -11.19 8.62
CA ASP A 164 -14.22 -10.95 9.61
C ASP A 164 -15.52 -10.48 8.94
N PHE A 165 -15.39 -9.70 7.86
CA PHE A 165 -16.51 -9.20 7.06
C PHE A 165 -17.22 -10.33 6.31
N ASP A 166 -16.49 -11.32 5.80
CA ASP A 166 -17.11 -12.52 5.19
C ASP A 166 -17.96 -13.30 6.19
N ALA A 167 -17.46 -13.52 7.41
CA ALA A 167 -18.24 -14.14 8.48
C ALA A 167 -19.46 -13.28 8.86
N PHE A 168 -19.29 -11.97 8.96
CA PHE A 168 -20.37 -11.03 9.23
C PHE A 168 -21.47 -11.08 8.16
N ARG A 169 -21.11 -11.10 6.87
CA ARG A 169 -22.06 -11.20 5.75
C ARG A 169 -22.94 -12.44 5.84
N GLN A 170 -22.36 -13.59 6.18
CA GLN A 170 -23.11 -14.84 6.35
C GLN A 170 -24.14 -14.74 7.49
N VAL A 171 -23.73 -14.16 8.63
CA VAL A 171 -24.63 -13.92 9.77
C VAL A 171 -25.76 -12.96 9.41
N MET A 172 -25.46 -11.92 8.63
CA MET A 172 -26.46 -10.94 8.20
C MET A 172 -27.42 -11.50 7.15
N ALA A 173 -27.00 -12.41 6.28
CA ALA A 173 -27.87 -13.01 5.27
C ALA A 173 -29.12 -13.67 5.91
N GLY A 174 -28.93 -14.41 7.01
CA GLY A 174 -29.99 -15.08 7.77
C GLY A 174 -30.70 -14.21 8.81
N ALA A 175 -30.32 -12.94 8.99
CA ALA A 175 -30.92 -12.08 9.99
C ALA A 175 -32.32 -11.57 9.57
N SER A 176 -33.23 -11.46 10.54
CA SER A 176 -34.55 -10.87 10.32
C SER A 176 -34.46 -9.34 10.21
N PRO A 177 -35.14 -8.70 9.23
CA PRO A 177 -35.23 -7.23 9.14
C PRO A 177 -36.03 -6.58 10.29
N HIS A 178 -36.80 -7.36 11.04
CA HIS A 178 -37.57 -6.91 12.19
C HIS A 178 -37.49 -7.96 13.32
N PRO A 179 -37.36 -7.55 14.59
CA PRO A 179 -37.36 -6.17 15.09
C PRO A 179 -36.05 -5.41 14.87
N VAL A 180 -36.13 -4.08 14.74
CA VAL A 180 -34.99 -3.22 14.32
C VAL A 180 -33.76 -3.37 15.21
N HIS A 181 -33.96 -3.55 16.52
CA HIS A 181 -32.87 -3.61 17.49
C HIS A 181 -31.93 -4.81 17.28
N GLU A 182 -32.42 -5.94 16.75
CA GLU A 182 -31.62 -7.16 16.58
C GLU A 182 -30.46 -6.97 15.60
N TRP A 183 -30.71 -6.24 14.51
CA TRP A 183 -29.70 -6.02 13.48
C TRP A 183 -28.92 -4.72 13.70
N VAL A 184 -29.50 -3.71 14.38
CA VAL A 184 -28.80 -2.46 14.73
C VAL A 184 -27.56 -2.73 15.57
N ALA A 185 -27.65 -3.65 16.55
CA ALA A 185 -26.50 -4.04 17.36
C ALA A 185 -25.38 -4.66 16.51
N ARG A 186 -25.72 -5.42 15.47
CA ARG A 186 -24.75 -6.10 14.60
C ARG A 186 -23.97 -5.11 13.73
N TRP A 187 -24.57 -3.98 13.34
CA TRP A 187 -23.87 -2.96 12.54
C TRP A 187 -22.73 -2.25 13.27
N GLN A 188 -22.63 -2.38 14.60
CA GLN A 188 -21.47 -1.90 15.35
C GLN A 188 -20.17 -2.43 14.75
N PHE A 189 -20.15 -3.71 14.35
CA PHE A 189 -19.02 -4.35 13.67
C PHE A 189 -18.43 -3.49 12.53
N LEU A 190 -19.27 -2.91 11.67
CA LEU A 190 -18.78 -2.04 10.59
C LEU A 190 -18.14 -0.75 11.12
N GLN A 191 -18.68 -0.18 12.20
CA GLN A 191 -18.05 0.96 12.84
C GLN A 191 -16.67 0.62 13.40
N GLU A 192 -16.52 -0.56 14.04
CA GLU A 192 -15.23 -1.05 14.51
C GLU A 192 -14.24 -1.21 13.34
N CYS A 193 -14.65 -1.83 12.23
CA CYS A 193 -13.81 -1.93 11.03
C CYS A 193 -13.39 -0.55 10.50
N GLY A 194 -14.30 0.43 10.48
CA GLY A 194 -13.99 1.81 10.11
C GLY A 194 -12.93 2.44 11.01
N LYS A 195 -13.05 2.30 12.34
CA LYS A 195 -12.07 2.78 13.32
C LYS A 195 -10.72 2.10 13.18
N ASP A 196 -10.69 0.81 12.86
CA ASP A 196 -9.45 0.05 12.68
C ASP A 196 -8.68 0.51 11.43
N ILE A 197 -9.40 0.76 10.34
CA ILE A 197 -8.83 1.37 9.13
C ILE A 197 -8.27 2.77 9.45
N GLN A 198 -9.05 3.62 10.12
CA GLN A 198 -8.59 4.97 10.49
C GLN A 198 -7.33 4.93 11.35
N ARG A 199 -7.26 4.03 12.34
CA ARG A 199 -6.06 3.82 13.17
C ARG A 199 -4.86 3.36 12.34
N ALA A 200 -5.07 2.50 11.35
CA ALA A 200 -4.01 2.03 10.45
C ALA A 200 -3.53 3.11 9.45
N CYS A 201 -4.36 4.11 9.17
CA CYS A 201 -4.07 5.19 8.25
C CYS A 201 -3.23 6.32 8.86
N VAL A 202 -3.11 6.43 10.19
CA VAL A 202 -2.28 7.44 10.90
C VAL A 202 -0.80 7.05 10.87
#